data_AF-A0A4R8WBZ2-F1
#
_entry.id   AF-A0A4R8WBZ2-F1
#
_cell.length_a   1.000
_cell.length_b   1.000
_cell.length_c   1.000
_cell.angle_alpha   90.00
_cell.angle_beta   90.00
_cell.angle_gamma   90.00
#
_symmetry.space_group_name_H-M   'P 1'
#
loop_
_entity.id
_entity.type
_entity.pdbx_description
1 polymer ?
#
loop_
_entity_poly.entity_id
_entity_poly.type
_entity_poly.pdbx_seq_one_letter_code
_entity_poly.pdbx_strand_id
1 'polypeptide(L)'
;MHISDISFYRLHRAEEDRVTRALEVHRLAAERVTDLREHRRNDEGLGGGKAAESKARWKSLWTMPARGEIGKLCKETFIGQTPFKVHPPASPAGKAAAALFLVVVAFQVALAAGAPWGEASFGGSNPGVLPASLRTNSAIAVVVYVLLAAVAGTRWTGATLRRRLLYGAAALMVIGTVVNVASPSFLERIVWAPVTIALVIALWRSARHASLSNVSRNEGGIAHRAV
;
A
#
# COMPACT_ATOMS: atom_id res chain seq x y z
N MET A 1 -14.10 1.25 -36.58
CA MET A 1 -12.75 1.87 -36.55
C MET A 1 -12.93 3.38 -36.38
N HIS A 2 -13.19 3.90 -35.16
CA HIS A 2 -13.15 5.35 -34.86
C HIS A 2 -13.39 5.79 -33.38
N ILE A 3 -13.18 4.94 -32.37
CA ILE A 3 -13.42 5.34 -30.95
C ILE A 3 -12.09 5.47 -30.17
N SER A 4 -11.07 4.72 -30.54
CA SER A 4 -9.72 4.77 -29.95
C SER A 4 -9.00 6.09 -30.23
N ASP A 5 -9.16 6.67 -31.42
CA ASP A 5 -8.46 7.90 -31.83
C ASP A 5 -8.93 9.13 -31.04
N ILE A 6 -10.22 9.26 -30.74
CA ILE A 6 -10.75 10.46 -30.06
C ILE A 6 -10.33 10.49 -28.58
N SER A 7 -10.21 9.34 -27.93
CA SER A 7 -9.69 9.25 -26.56
C SER A 7 -8.18 9.48 -26.51
N PHE A 8 -7.44 8.94 -27.49
CA PHE A 8 -6.00 9.18 -27.60
C PHE A 8 -5.70 10.66 -27.87
N TYR A 9 -6.42 11.30 -28.80
CA TYR A 9 -6.26 12.73 -29.10
C TYR A 9 -6.64 13.63 -27.92
N ARG A 10 -7.69 13.29 -27.17
CA ARG A 10 -8.08 14.05 -25.96
C ARG A 10 -7.06 13.88 -24.83
N LEU A 11 -6.50 12.69 -24.65
CA LEU A 11 -5.44 12.45 -23.68
C LEU A 11 -4.17 13.20 -24.07
N HIS A 12 -3.78 13.14 -25.33
CA HIS A 12 -2.59 13.83 -25.84
C HIS A 12 -2.72 15.36 -25.75
N ARG A 13 -3.86 15.93 -26.17
CA ARG A 13 -4.10 17.38 -26.05
C ARG A 13 -4.14 17.84 -24.58
N ALA A 14 -4.73 17.03 -23.70
CA ALA A 14 -4.71 17.31 -22.27
C ALA A 14 -3.31 17.22 -21.67
N GLU A 15 -2.39 16.47 -22.28
CA GLU A 15 -0.99 16.36 -21.86
C GLU A 15 -0.17 17.55 -22.35
N GLU A 16 -0.37 18.01 -23.58
CA GLU A 16 0.26 19.23 -24.12
C GLU A 16 -0.16 20.50 -23.36
N ASP A 17 -1.45 20.64 -23.03
CA ASP A 17 -1.95 21.76 -22.21
C ASP A 17 -1.38 21.75 -20.77
N ARG A 18 -0.95 20.58 -20.28
CA ARG A 18 -0.32 20.43 -18.96
C ARG A 18 1.15 20.78 -18.99
N VAL A 19 1.87 20.31 -20.02
CA VAL A 19 3.28 20.66 -20.23
C VAL A 19 3.40 22.17 -20.40
N THR A 20 2.51 22.78 -21.18
CA THR A 20 2.48 24.23 -21.38
C THR A 20 2.26 24.98 -20.07
N ARG A 21 1.29 24.56 -19.25
CA ARG A 21 1.04 25.17 -17.93
C ARG A 21 2.17 24.96 -16.93
N ALA A 22 2.82 23.80 -16.93
CA ALA A 22 3.97 23.53 -16.08
C ALA A 22 5.18 24.40 -16.47
N LEU A 23 5.40 24.60 -17.77
CA LEU A 23 6.42 25.49 -18.28
C LEU A 23 6.12 26.97 -17.97
N GLU A 24 4.85 27.38 -18.03
CA GLU A 24 4.40 28.72 -17.61
C GLU A 24 4.74 28.98 -16.13
N VAL A 25 4.43 28.03 -15.25
CA VAL A 25 4.73 28.12 -13.81
C VAL A 25 6.25 28.20 -13.58
N HIS A 26 7.03 27.39 -14.29
CA HIS A 26 8.49 27.45 -14.21
C HIS A 26 9.06 28.78 -14.73
N ARG A 27 8.50 29.32 -15.81
CA ARG A 27 8.89 30.62 -16.38
C ARG A 27 8.59 31.76 -15.41
N LEU A 28 7.38 31.82 -14.86
CA LEU A 28 6.99 32.83 -13.88
C LEU A 28 7.84 32.77 -12.61
N ALA A 29 8.20 31.55 -12.17
CA ALA A 29 9.12 31.37 -11.05
C ALA A 29 10.54 31.86 -11.38
N ALA A 30 11.04 31.63 -12.60
CA ALA A 30 12.35 32.07 -13.04
C ALA A 30 12.44 33.60 -13.23
N GLU A 31 11.43 34.22 -13.84
CA GLU A 31 11.32 35.68 -13.94
C GLU A 31 11.31 36.31 -12.53
N ARG A 32 10.59 35.70 -11.59
CA ARG A 32 10.53 36.18 -10.20
C ARG A 32 11.88 36.11 -9.47
N VAL A 33 12.66 35.06 -9.68
CA VAL A 33 14.01 34.95 -9.09
C VAL A 33 14.93 36.04 -9.66
N THR A 34 14.73 36.41 -10.92
CA THR A 34 15.52 37.44 -11.60
C THR A 34 15.17 38.83 -11.06
N ASP A 35 13.89 39.16 -10.94
CA ASP A 35 13.40 40.40 -10.30
C ASP A 35 13.93 40.56 -8.86
N LEU A 36 13.90 39.48 -8.08
CA LEU A 36 14.37 39.49 -6.69
C LEU A 36 15.89 39.72 -6.60
N ARG A 37 16.66 39.26 -7.58
CA ARG A 37 18.11 39.48 -7.67
C ARG A 37 18.45 40.91 -8.07
N GLU A 38 17.71 41.50 -8.99
CA GLU A 38 17.88 42.91 -9.37
C GLU A 38 17.48 43.85 -8.23
N HIS A 39 16.38 43.55 -7.54
CA HIS A 39 15.97 44.33 -6.37
C HIS A 39 16.96 44.26 -5.21
N ARG A 40 17.52 43.07 -4.91
CA ARG A 40 18.58 42.96 -3.88
C ARG A 40 19.80 43.82 -4.22
N ARG A 41 20.22 43.83 -5.48
CA ARG A 41 21.35 44.63 -5.96
C ARG A 41 21.08 46.14 -5.79
N ASN A 42 19.85 46.58 -6.00
CA ASN A 42 19.45 47.98 -5.83
C ASN A 42 19.30 48.38 -4.35
N ASP A 43 18.93 47.45 -3.47
CA ASP A 43 18.82 47.67 -2.03
C ASP A 43 20.20 47.77 -1.33
N GLU A 44 21.22 47.08 -1.84
CA GLU A 44 22.61 47.17 -1.34
C GLU A 44 23.24 48.56 -1.52
N GLY A 45 22.65 49.44 -2.35
CA GLY A 45 23.08 50.82 -2.56
C GLY A 45 22.34 51.88 -1.72
N LEU A 46 21.34 51.52 -0.91
CA LEU A 46 20.47 52.48 -0.24
C LEU A 46 20.69 52.51 1.29
N GLY A 47 21.26 53.63 1.77
CA GLY A 47 21.52 53.88 3.19
C GLY A 47 20.28 53.80 4.09
N GLY A 48 20.54 53.52 5.38
CA GLY A 48 19.63 52.91 6.38
C GLY A 48 18.24 53.52 6.67
N GLY A 49 17.81 54.58 5.99
CA GLY A 49 16.46 55.14 6.11
C GLY A 49 15.37 54.33 5.37
N LYS A 50 15.71 53.56 4.33
CA LYS A 50 14.73 52.81 3.50
C LYS A 50 14.43 51.38 3.97
N ALA A 51 15.08 50.92 5.04
CA ALA A 51 14.95 49.55 5.54
C ALA A 51 13.55 49.24 6.12
N ALA A 52 12.87 50.25 6.68
CA ALA A 52 11.52 50.09 7.23
C ALA A 52 10.45 49.94 6.13
N GLU A 53 10.58 50.73 5.05
CA GLU A 53 9.69 50.69 3.89
C GLU A 53 9.89 49.40 3.08
N SER A 54 11.14 48.96 2.92
CA SER A 54 11.45 47.64 2.36
C SER A 54 10.85 46.52 3.22
N LYS A 55 10.97 46.54 4.55
CA LYS A 55 10.35 45.52 5.42
C LYS A 55 8.83 45.46 5.29
N ALA A 56 8.14 46.61 5.26
CA ALA A 56 6.69 46.66 5.08
C ALA A 56 6.26 46.08 3.73
N ARG A 57 7.02 46.39 2.67
CA ARG A 57 6.78 45.89 1.30
C ARG A 57 7.16 44.42 1.11
N TRP A 58 8.19 43.93 1.78
CA TRP A 58 8.52 42.50 1.87
C TRP A 58 7.43 41.72 2.62
N LYS A 59 6.84 42.32 3.66
CA LYS A 59 5.71 41.74 4.40
C LYS A 59 4.45 41.67 3.52
N SER A 60 4.15 42.70 2.74
CA SER A 60 3.00 42.71 1.81
C SER A 60 3.14 41.68 0.68
N LEU A 61 4.36 41.48 0.18
CA LEU A 61 4.67 40.43 -0.80
C LEU A 61 4.51 39.01 -0.24
N TRP A 62 4.71 38.82 1.08
CA TRP A 62 4.53 37.53 1.74
C TRP A 62 3.09 37.23 2.17
N THR A 63 2.26 38.27 2.31
CA THR A 63 0.84 38.16 2.73
C THR A 63 -0.15 38.00 1.58
N MET A 64 0.29 38.02 0.32
CA MET A 64 -0.60 37.77 -0.83
C MET A 64 -1.00 36.30 -0.95
N PRO A 65 -2.21 35.99 -1.48
CA PRO A 65 -2.84 34.65 -1.46
C PRO A 65 -2.10 33.57 -2.25
N ALA A 66 -0.99 33.92 -2.92
CA ALA A 66 -0.19 33.05 -3.78
C ALA A 66 0.38 31.81 -3.07
N ARG A 67 0.62 31.81 -1.75
CA ARG A 67 0.98 30.58 -1.02
C ARG A 67 -0.15 29.56 -0.99
N GLY A 68 -1.39 30.05 -0.85
CA GLY A 68 -2.59 29.25 -0.90
C GLY A 68 -2.84 28.73 -2.31
N GLU A 69 -2.71 29.58 -3.33
CA GLU A 69 -2.95 29.20 -4.72
C GLU A 69 -1.85 28.32 -5.32
N ILE A 70 -0.56 28.59 -5.09
CA ILE A 70 0.52 27.69 -5.54
C ILE A 70 0.45 26.37 -4.77
N GLY A 71 0.14 26.43 -3.47
CA GLY A 71 -0.14 25.23 -2.67
C GLY A 71 -1.33 24.45 -3.23
N LYS A 72 -2.40 25.14 -3.65
CA LYS A 72 -3.61 24.56 -4.24
C LYS A 72 -3.36 24.04 -5.65
N LEU A 73 -2.57 24.73 -6.47
CA LEU A 73 -2.15 24.33 -7.82
C LEU A 73 -1.20 23.14 -7.78
N CYS A 74 -0.20 23.13 -6.90
CA CYS A 74 0.62 21.94 -6.64
C CYS A 74 -0.25 20.80 -6.12
N LYS A 75 -1.18 21.08 -5.20
CA LYS A 75 -2.09 20.07 -4.66
C LYS A 75 -3.03 19.52 -5.75
N GLU A 76 -3.60 20.34 -6.60
CA GLU A 76 -4.50 19.92 -7.68
C GLU A 76 -3.74 19.25 -8.84
N THR A 77 -2.50 19.67 -9.11
CA THR A 77 -1.64 19.10 -10.17
C THR A 77 -0.97 17.80 -9.73
N PHE A 78 -0.54 17.68 -8.46
CA PHE A 78 0.17 16.50 -7.94
C PHE A 78 -0.70 15.49 -7.17
N ILE A 79 -1.84 15.86 -6.59
CA ILE A 79 -2.71 14.85 -5.93
C ILE A 79 -3.33 13.87 -6.94
N GLY A 80 -3.37 14.22 -8.23
CA GLY A 80 -3.73 13.29 -9.30
C GLY A 80 -2.59 12.43 -9.85
N GLN A 81 -1.34 12.65 -9.41
CA GLN A 81 -0.13 12.10 -10.06
C GLN A 81 0.76 11.28 -9.11
N THR A 82 0.26 10.17 -8.55
CA THR A 82 1.17 9.09 -8.16
C THR A 82 1.23 8.06 -9.29
N PRO A 83 2.34 7.94 -10.04
CA PRO A 83 2.52 6.89 -11.06
C PRO A 83 2.60 5.48 -10.45
N PHE A 84 2.66 5.36 -9.12
CA PHE A 84 2.39 4.11 -8.42
C PHE A 84 0.90 4.01 -8.10
N LYS A 85 0.25 2.92 -8.52
CA LYS A 85 -1.02 2.52 -7.89
C LYS A 85 -0.76 2.31 -6.40
N VAL A 86 -1.03 3.30 -5.57
CA VAL A 86 -0.94 3.17 -4.11
C VAL A 86 -2.08 2.27 -3.68
N HIS A 87 -1.80 0.97 -3.56
CA HIS A 87 -2.80 0.03 -3.09
C HIS A 87 -3.16 0.30 -1.63
N PRO A 88 -4.40 0.01 -1.23
CA PRO A 88 -4.88 0.29 0.11
C PRO A 88 -3.98 -0.36 1.18
N PRO A 89 -3.66 0.35 2.27
CA PRO A 89 -2.86 -0.21 3.35
C PRO A 89 -3.57 -1.39 4.02
N ALA A 90 -2.79 -2.29 4.64
CA ALA A 90 -3.33 -3.42 5.38
C ALA A 90 -4.19 -2.95 6.56
N SER A 91 -5.36 -3.58 6.71
CA SER A 91 -6.23 -3.39 7.87
C SER A 91 -5.54 -3.88 9.15
N PRO A 92 -5.94 -3.42 10.35
CA PRO A 92 -5.43 -3.96 11.60
C PRO A 92 -5.57 -5.49 11.69
N ALA A 93 -6.70 -6.02 11.24
CA ALA A 93 -6.94 -7.47 11.15
C ALA A 93 -5.98 -8.16 10.16
N GLY A 94 -5.69 -7.53 9.01
CA GLY A 94 -4.71 -8.04 8.05
C GLY A 94 -3.29 -8.07 8.61
N LYS A 95 -2.89 -7.08 9.41
CA LYS A 95 -1.61 -7.09 10.13
C LYS A 95 -1.56 -8.20 11.19
N ALA A 96 -2.64 -8.41 11.92
CA ALA A 96 -2.74 -9.52 12.88
C ALA A 96 -2.64 -10.88 12.16
N ALA A 97 -3.34 -11.06 11.03
CA ALA A 97 -3.22 -12.26 10.22
C ALA A 97 -1.79 -12.47 9.70
N ALA A 98 -1.12 -11.42 9.25
CA ALA A 98 0.28 -11.49 8.82
C ALA A 98 1.21 -11.92 9.96
N ALA A 99 1.04 -11.36 11.16
CA ALA A 99 1.81 -11.75 12.34
C ALA A 99 1.60 -13.23 12.69
N LEU A 100 0.35 -13.71 12.67
CA LEU A 100 0.04 -15.13 12.91
C LEU A 100 0.66 -16.04 11.85
N PHE A 101 0.63 -15.65 10.56
CA PHE A 101 1.33 -16.40 9.52
C PHE A 101 2.84 -16.42 9.71
N LEU A 102 3.44 -15.33 10.20
CA LEU A 102 4.87 -15.31 10.50
C LEU A 102 5.24 -16.27 11.65
N VAL A 103 4.35 -16.44 12.64
CA VAL A 103 4.52 -17.49 13.66
C VAL A 103 4.50 -18.88 13.03
N VAL A 104 3.56 -19.14 12.12
CA VAL A 104 3.51 -20.41 11.37
C VAL A 104 4.77 -20.60 10.52
N VAL A 105 5.26 -19.55 9.85
CA VAL A 105 6.50 -19.57 9.07
C VAL A 105 7.70 -19.94 9.95
N ALA A 106 7.86 -19.29 11.11
CA ALA A 106 8.95 -19.58 12.03
C ALA A 106 8.94 -21.05 12.48
N PHE A 107 7.76 -21.59 12.77
CA PHE A 107 7.60 -23.01 13.08
C PHE A 107 7.99 -23.93 11.91
N GLN A 108 7.51 -23.64 10.69
CA GLN A 108 7.84 -24.44 9.51
C GLN A 108 9.33 -24.37 9.14
N VAL A 109 9.99 -23.22 9.34
CA VAL A 109 11.44 -23.09 9.19
C VAL A 109 12.17 -23.97 10.22
N ALA A 110 11.72 -23.96 11.47
CA ALA A 110 12.32 -24.80 12.51
C ALA A 110 12.18 -26.30 12.18
N LEU A 111 11.00 -26.75 11.72
CA LEU A 111 10.79 -28.12 11.26
C LEU A 111 11.67 -28.48 10.05
N ALA A 112 11.76 -27.61 9.05
CA ALA A 112 12.63 -27.80 7.89
C ALA A 112 14.11 -27.88 8.31
N ALA A 113 14.52 -27.12 9.33
CA ALA A 113 15.86 -27.16 9.92
C ALA A 113 16.12 -28.40 10.80
N GLY A 114 15.07 -29.15 11.17
CA GLY A 114 15.18 -30.40 11.93
C GLY A 114 14.91 -30.24 13.43
N ALA A 115 14.16 -29.22 13.84
CA ALA A 115 13.69 -29.11 15.21
C ALA A 115 12.85 -30.34 15.60
N PRO A 116 12.98 -30.86 16.85
CA PRO A 116 12.32 -32.07 17.29
C PRO A 116 10.85 -31.84 17.70
N TRP A 117 10.10 -31.08 16.90
CA TRP A 117 8.70 -30.72 17.16
C TRP A 117 7.71 -31.44 16.25
N GLY A 118 8.09 -32.61 15.75
CA GLY A 118 7.27 -33.38 14.83
C GLY A 118 5.94 -33.84 15.41
N GLU A 119 5.87 -34.07 16.72
CA GLU A 119 4.63 -34.39 17.44
C GLU A 119 3.57 -33.26 17.39
N ALA A 120 4.01 -32.01 17.17
CA ALA A 120 3.14 -30.85 17.02
C ALA A 120 2.85 -30.54 15.54
N SER A 121 3.11 -31.48 14.63
CA SER A 121 2.93 -31.30 13.19
C SER A 121 2.49 -32.58 12.49
N PHE A 122 1.87 -32.44 11.31
CA PHE A 122 1.49 -33.56 10.45
C PHE A 122 0.69 -34.67 11.17
N GLY A 123 -0.22 -34.29 12.08
CA GLY A 123 -1.07 -35.21 12.84
C GLY A 123 -0.37 -35.86 14.04
N GLY A 124 0.83 -35.41 14.39
CA GLY A 124 1.67 -35.99 15.44
C GLY A 124 2.24 -37.37 15.13
N SER A 125 2.20 -37.83 13.86
CA SER A 125 2.63 -39.19 13.49
C SER A 125 4.16 -39.42 13.56
N ASN A 126 4.96 -38.37 13.67
CA ASN A 126 6.42 -38.45 13.69
C ASN A 126 6.95 -37.71 14.94
N PRO A 127 7.05 -38.36 16.10
CA PRO A 127 7.60 -37.73 17.30
C PRO A 127 9.08 -37.36 17.09
N GLY A 128 9.51 -36.23 17.63
CA GLY A 128 10.88 -35.74 17.49
C GLY A 128 11.17 -35.11 16.12
N VAL A 129 12.27 -35.48 15.48
CA VAL A 129 12.76 -34.86 14.24
C VAL A 129 12.04 -35.43 13.02
N LEU A 130 11.57 -34.55 12.12
CA LEU A 130 10.86 -34.98 10.91
C LEU A 130 11.78 -35.73 9.93
N PRO A 131 11.25 -36.73 9.21
CA PRO A 131 11.93 -37.34 8.07
C PRO A 131 12.12 -36.30 6.95
N ALA A 132 13.14 -36.51 6.11
CA ALA A 132 13.58 -35.55 5.10
C ALA A 132 12.46 -35.11 4.13
N SER A 133 11.56 -36.03 3.75
CA SER A 133 10.42 -35.72 2.87
C SER A 133 9.46 -34.69 3.49
N LEU A 134 9.14 -34.83 4.78
CA LEU A 134 8.28 -33.89 5.48
C LEU A 134 8.97 -32.56 5.76
N ARG A 135 10.30 -32.55 5.92
CA ARG A 135 11.09 -31.31 6.02
C ARG A 135 11.03 -30.49 4.72
N THR A 136 11.06 -31.15 3.56
CA THR A 136 10.83 -30.49 2.27
C THR A 136 9.42 -29.92 2.17
N ASN A 137 8.40 -30.65 2.63
CA ASN A 137 7.04 -30.13 2.69
C ASN A 137 6.94 -28.89 3.60
N SER A 138 7.62 -28.87 4.74
CA SER A 138 7.73 -27.70 5.60
C SER A 138 8.40 -26.52 4.88
N ALA A 139 9.47 -26.76 4.12
CA ALA A 139 10.12 -25.71 3.33
C ALA A 139 9.19 -25.12 2.25
N ILE A 140 8.38 -25.94 1.59
CA ILE A 140 7.36 -25.47 0.63
C ILE A 140 6.28 -24.65 1.36
N ALA A 141 5.83 -25.13 2.52
CA ALA A 141 4.83 -24.44 3.34
C ALA A 141 5.31 -23.05 3.77
N VAL A 142 6.61 -22.87 4.09
CA VAL A 142 7.19 -21.55 4.38
C VAL A 142 6.91 -20.56 3.26
N VAL A 143 7.18 -20.94 2.00
CA VAL A 143 6.95 -20.05 0.85
C VAL A 143 5.49 -19.64 0.77
N VAL A 144 4.58 -20.60 0.90
CA VAL A 144 3.12 -20.34 0.85
C VAL A 144 2.70 -19.38 1.97
N TYR A 145 3.10 -19.63 3.21
CA TYR A 145 2.70 -18.79 4.34
C TYR A 145 3.35 -17.40 4.31
N VAL A 146 4.58 -17.26 3.80
CA VAL A 146 5.20 -15.94 3.55
C VAL A 146 4.41 -15.15 2.53
N LEU A 147 4.00 -15.77 1.42
CA LEU A 147 3.17 -15.11 0.41
C LEU A 147 1.82 -14.67 0.99
N LEU A 148 1.16 -15.52 1.78
CA LEU A 148 -0.08 -15.18 2.46
C LEU A 148 0.10 -14.04 3.48
N ALA A 149 1.18 -14.05 4.25
CA ALA A 149 1.54 -12.95 5.16
C ALA A 149 1.75 -11.64 4.41
N ALA A 150 2.44 -11.69 3.26
CA ALA A 150 2.65 -10.52 2.42
C ALA A 150 1.33 -9.97 1.86
N VAL A 151 0.43 -10.83 1.37
CA VAL A 151 -0.90 -10.42 0.90
C VAL A 151 -1.74 -9.81 2.02
N ALA A 152 -1.67 -10.36 3.23
CA ALA A 152 -2.41 -9.87 4.39
C ALA A 152 -1.86 -8.55 4.93
N GLY A 153 -0.53 -8.41 5.05
CA GLY A 153 0.13 -7.33 5.79
C GLY A 153 0.68 -6.18 4.94
N THR A 154 0.84 -6.35 3.62
CA THR A 154 1.47 -5.33 2.75
C THR A 154 0.47 -4.60 1.85
N ARG A 155 0.99 -3.76 0.95
CA ARG A 155 0.24 -3.04 -0.09
C ARG A 155 0.63 -3.48 -1.50
N TRP A 156 1.17 -4.69 -1.68
CA TRP A 156 1.70 -5.10 -2.99
C TRP A 156 0.64 -5.56 -3.98
N THR A 157 -0.53 -5.98 -3.49
CA THR A 157 -1.60 -6.53 -4.33
C THR A 157 -2.75 -5.53 -4.52
N GLY A 158 -3.24 -5.46 -5.76
CA GLY A 158 -4.44 -4.69 -6.10
C GLY A 158 -5.66 -5.13 -5.30
N ALA A 159 -6.57 -4.18 -5.00
CA ALA A 159 -7.65 -4.39 -4.03
C ALA A 159 -8.56 -5.60 -4.36
N THR A 160 -8.93 -5.78 -5.63
CA THR A 160 -9.78 -6.89 -6.08
C THR A 160 -9.08 -8.24 -5.92
N LEU A 161 -7.84 -8.36 -6.40
CA LEU A 161 -7.06 -9.59 -6.26
C LEU A 161 -6.79 -9.91 -4.79
N ARG A 162 -6.35 -8.91 -4.01
CA ARG A 162 -6.11 -9.05 -2.58
C ARG A 162 -7.33 -9.57 -1.84
N ARG A 163 -8.52 -9.02 -2.12
CA ARG A 163 -9.78 -9.48 -1.53
C ARG A 163 -10.06 -10.95 -1.85
N ARG A 164 -9.89 -11.37 -3.12
CA ARG A 164 -10.06 -12.78 -3.54
C ARG A 164 -9.08 -13.70 -2.81
N LEU A 165 -7.81 -13.31 -2.74
CA LEU A 165 -6.78 -14.07 -2.05
C LEU A 165 -7.04 -14.18 -0.55
N LEU A 166 -7.52 -13.13 0.11
CA LEU A 166 -7.87 -13.15 1.53
C LEU A 166 -9.05 -14.09 1.82
N TYR A 167 -10.09 -14.10 0.97
CA TYR A 167 -11.18 -15.07 1.11
C TYR A 167 -10.72 -16.51 0.84
N GLY A 168 -9.89 -16.72 -0.20
CA GLY A 168 -9.30 -18.02 -0.49
C GLY A 168 -8.45 -18.52 0.68
N ALA A 169 -7.62 -17.66 1.26
CA ALA A 169 -6.82 -17.97 2.44
C ALA A 169 -7.70 -18.27 3.66
N ALA A 170 -8.77 -17.51 3.88
CA ALA A 170 -9.72 -17.78 4.97
C ALA A 170 -10.37 -19.17 4.80
N ALA A 171 -10.80 -19.52 3.59
CA ALA A 171 -11.36 -20.84 3.30
C ALA A 171 -10.34 -21.97 3.53
N LEU A 172 -9.09 -21.78 3.08
CA LEU A 172 -8.00 -22.72 3.34
C LEU A 172 -7.76 -22.90 4.85
N MET A 173 -7.81 -21.81 5.62
CA MET A 173 -7.64 -21.87 7.08
C MET A 173 -8.85 -22.51 7.78
N VAL A 174 -10.05 -22.44 7.23
CA VAL A 174 -11.19 -23.23 7.75
C VAL A 174 -10.91 -24.72 7.64
N ILE A 175 -10.41 -25.18 6.49
CA ILE A 175 -10.00 -26.59 6.31
C ILE A 175 -8.91 -26.94 7.32
N GLY A 176 -7.89 -26.07 7.45
CA GLY A 176 -6.83 -26.23 8.44
C GLY A 176 -7.36 -26.33 9.87
N THR A 177 -8.33 -25.50 10.26
CA THR A 177 -8.98 -25.55 11.57
C THR A 177 -9.64 -26.91 11.79
N VAL A 178 -10.44 -27.39 10.83
CA VAL A 178 -11.11 -28.69 10.95
C VAL A 178 -10.09 -29.80 11.15
N VAL A 179 -9.00 -29.80 10.37
CA VAL A 179 -7.92 -30.78 10.50
C VAL A 179 -7.24 -30.70 11.87
N ASN A 180 -6.90 -29.50 12.36
CA ASN A 180 -6.23 -29.32 13.65
C ASN A 180 -7.13 -29.67 14.84
N VAL A 181 -8.43 -29.38 14.76
CA VAL A 181 -9.41 -29.77 15.78
C VAL A 181 -9.61 -31.29 15.80
N ALA A 182 -9.66 -31.92 14.63
CA ALA A 182 -9.83 -33.37 14.50
C ALA A 182 -8.53 -34.17 14.72
N SER A 183 -7.38 -33.50 14.84
CA SER A 183 -6.08 -34.15 14.92
C SER A 183 -5.96 -35.08 16.13
N PRO A 184 -5.40 -36.30 16.00
CA PRO A 184 -5.12 -37.16 17.16
C PRO A 184 -4.17 -36.53 18.19
N SER A 185 -3.28 -35.62 17.78
CA SER A 185 -2.28 -34.99 18.65
C SER A 185 -2.89 -33.92 19.57
N PHE A 186 -2.61 -34.02 20.87
CA PHE A 186 -3.04 -33.02 21.86
C PHE A 186 -2.44 -31.64 21.60
N LEU A 187 -1.14 -31.60 21.22
CA LEU A 187 -0.44 -30.35 20.92
C LEU A 187 -1.05 -29.63 19.72
N GLU A 188 -1.47 -30.35 18.69
CA GLU A 188 -2.11 -29.73 17.53
C GLU A 188 -3.46 -29.13 17.87
N ARG A 189 -4.27 -29.81 18.69
CA ARG A 189 -5.56 -29.27 19.13
C ARG A 189 -5.41 -28.02 19.98
N ILE A 190 -4.48 -28.01 20.92
CA ILE A 190 -4.38 -26.90 21.89
C ILE A 190 -3.60 -25.71 21.36
N VAL A 191 -2.63 -25.92 20.46
CA VAL A 191 -1.80 -24.84 19.90
C VAL A 191 -2.35 -24.39 18.54
N TRP A 192 -2.54 -25.31 17.60
CA TRP A 192 -2.81 -24.95 16.21
C TRP A 192 -4.29 -24.69 15.91
N ALA A 193 -5.22 -25.32 16.60
CA ALA A 193 -6.64 -25.01 16.40
C ALA A 193 -6.98 -23.55 16.76
N PRO A 194 -6.55 -22.99 17.92
CA PRO A 194 -6.78 -21.57 18.21
C PRO A 194 -6.11 -20.63 17.20
N VAL A 195 -4.89 -20.95 16.76
CA VAL A 195 -4.15 -20.15 15.77
C VAL A 195 -4.88 -20.12 14.42
N THR A 196 -5.35 -21.28 13.94
CA THR A 196 -6.08 -21.38 12.67
C THR A 196 -7.45 -20.71 12.75
N ILE A 197 -8.17 -20.83 13.87
CA ILE A 197 -9.41 -20.07 14.13
C ILE A 197 -9.15 -18.57 14.09
N ALA A 198 -8.11 -18.08 14.80
CA ALA A 198 -7.74 -16.68 14.82
C ALA A 198 -7.38 -16.16 13.41
N LEU A 199 -6.66 -16.97 12.62
CA LEU A 199 -6.36 -16.67 11.21
C LEU A 199 -7.63 -16.56 10.36
N VAL A 200 -8.58 -17.48 10.48
CA VAL A 200 -9.87 -17.40 9.77
C VAL A 200 -10.58 -16.09 10.07
N ILE A 201 -10.71 -15.75 11.35
CA ILE A 201 -11.40 -14.52 11.79
C ILE A 201 -10.68 -13.28 11.26
N ALA A 202 -9.35 -13.22 11.42
CA ALA A 202 -8.55 -12.07 11.01
C ALA A 202 -8.59 -11.88 9.48
N LEU A 203 -8.48 -12.95 8.70
CA LEU A 203 -8.54 -12.92 7.24
C LEU A 203 -9.92 -12.52 6.73
N TRP A 204 -10.98 -13.08 7.32
CA TRP A 204 -12.35 -12.74 6.96
C TRP A 204 -12.65 -11.25 7.22
N ARG A 205 -12.25 -10.75 8.41
CA ARG A 205 -12.38 -9.32 8.75
C ARG A 205 -11.57 -8.43 7.82
N SER A 206 -10.36 -8.84 7.46
CA SER A 206 -9.52 -8.09 6.52
C SER A 206 -10.13 -8.06 5.11
N ALA A 207 -10.69 -9.17 4.64
CA ALA A 207 -11.33 -9.26 3.33
C ALA A 207 -12.58 -8.36 3.20
N ARG A 208 -13.29 -8.14 4.31
CA ARG A 208 -14.46 -7.25 4.40
C ARG A 208 -14.13 -5.78 4.68
N HIS A 209 -12.85 -5.43 4.84
CA HIS A 209 -12.46 -4.07 5.21
C HIS A 209 -12.80 -3.06 4.10
N ALA A 210 -13.32 -1.88 4.48
CA ALA A 210 -13.83 -0.86 3.56
C ALA A 210 -12.79 -0.34 2.55
N SER A 211 -11.50 -0.42 2.89
CA SER A 211 -10.41 -0.05 1.97
C SER A 211 -10.38 -0.89 0.70
N LEU A 212 -10.98 -2.09 0.70
CA LEU A 212 -11.06 -2.99 -0.46
C LEU A 212 -12.39 -2.87 -1.23
N SER A 213 -13.44 -2.27 -0.65
CA SER A 213 -14.77 -2.12 -1.28
C SER A 213 -14.90 -0.85 -2.13
N ASN A 214 -14.22 0.23 -1.73
CA ASN A 214 -14.32 1.52 -2.41
C ASN A 214 -13.66 1.52 -3.80
N VAL A 215 -12.64 0.69 -4.00
CA VAL A 215 -11.93 0.57 -5.28
C VAL A 215 -12.76 -0.19 -6.32
N SER A 216 -13.48 -1.25 -5.94
CA SER A 216 -14.31 -2.00 -6.91
C SER A 216 -15.52 -1.21 -7.40
N ARG A 217 -16.05 -0.28 -6.60
CA ARG A 217 -17.14 0.61 -7.03
C ARG A 217 -16.69 1.64 -8.05
N ASN A 218 -15.50 2.23 -7.85
CA ASN A 218 -15.00 3.26 -8.77
C ASN A 218 -14.58 2.69 -10.13
N GLU A 219 -14.03 1.47 -10.19
CA GLU A 219 -13.72 0.84 -11.49
C GLU A 219 -14.99 0.46 -12.28
N GLY A 220 -16.08 0.12 -11.60
CA GLY A 220 -17.38 -0.12 -12.27
C GLY A 220 -18.17 1.15 -12.62
N GLY A 221 -18.03 2.21 -11.82
CA GLY A 221 -18.79 3.46 -11.97
C GLY A 221 -18.30 4.35 -13.13
N ILE A 222 -17.02 4.27 -13.50
CA ILE A 222 -16.49 5.01 -14.67
C ILE A 222 -16.93 4.34 -15.98
N ALA A 223 -17.12 3.02 -16.01
CA ALA A 223 -17.56 2.31 -17.21
C ALA A 223 -19.03 2.59 -17.57
N HIS A 224 -19.88 2.98 -16.62
CA HIS A 224 -21.32 3.13 -16.84
C HIS A 224 -21.79 4.58 -17.07
N ARG A 225 -20.88 5.57 -16.98
CA ARG A 225 -21.18 7.01 -17.19
C ARG A 225 -20.66 7.57 -18.52
N ALA A 226 -20.10 6.73 -19.38
CA ALA A 226 -19.54 7.11 -20.67
C ALA A 226 -20.33 6.56 -21.88
N VAL A 227 -21.64 6.31 -21.69
CA VAL A 227 -22.57 5.90 -22.75
C VAL A 227 -23.65 6.96 -22.89
#